data_AF-A0A933XM18-F1
#
_entry.id   AF-A0A933XM18-F1
#
_cell.length_a   1.000
_cell.length_b   1.000
_cell.length_c   1.000
_cell.angle_alpha   90.00
_cell.angle_beta   90.00
_cell.angle_gamma   90.00
#
_symmetry.space_group_name_H-M   'P 1'
#
loop_
_entity.id
_entity.type
_entity.pdbx_description
1 polymer ?
#
loop_
_entity_poly.entity_id
_entity_poly.type
_entity_poly.pdbx_seq_one_letter_code
_entity_poly.pdbx_strand_id
1 'polypeptide(L)'
;MSEYTEFRVPAMSLNSLEAVKDRLEVKELTCSGAEHLTCKERVSGLGESISERFTALNGSEAIKMCSGFDGMETIVKALSLKDALLEERHQLIGALVERTILHADIEVLEASKKMLSLGDVKGLSAHMPEIEGVFQRLSASVKNAHLRIAAAEKDVIVEKAAESFAAIGYDVRTKNRGKEVLISGAKDDFSIAAKVTDDGGLHIDMAGFEGGTCKVESERLFSELSRRGIGLSVLKSQHHGKKEGGVLANEVAVEFNPLKEVKGKSRGEFLRRIKRPVRQRTR
;
A
#
# COMPACT_ATOMS: atom_id res chain seq x y z
N MET A 1 0.96 -30.79 10.37
CA MET A 1 -0.23 -30.43 9.58
C MET A 1 0.04 -29.05 9.03
N SER A 2 0.06 -28.91 7.72
CA SER A 2 0.33 -27.64 7.02
C SER A 2 -0.86 -26.67 7.10
N GLU A 3 -0.57 -25.38 7.08
CA GLU A 3 -1.51 -24.28 7.35
C GLU A 3 -1.43 -23.21 6.24
N TYR A 4 -2.61 -22.73 5.84
CA TYR A 4 -2.78 -21.50 5.08
C TYR A 4 -3.32 -20.43 6.03
N THR A 5 -2.67 -19.27 6.07
CA THR A 5 -3.09 -18.16 6.92
C THR A 5 -3.09 -16.86 6.14
N GLU A 6 -4.20 -16.14 6.26
CA GLU A 6 -4.42 -14.82 5.69
C GLU A 6 -4.33 -13.79 6.79
N PHE A 7 -3.47 -12.80 6.58
CA PHE A 7 -3.23 -11.71 7.48
C PHE A 7 -3.61 -10.39 6.84
N ARG A 8 -4.13 -9.52 7.68
CA ARG A 8 -4.08 -8.08 7.44
C ARG A 8 -2.83 -7.54 8.13
N VAL A 9 -2.17 -6.58 7.52
CA VAL A 9 -1.23 -5.71 8.22
C VAL A 9 -2.06 -4.52 8.72
N PRO A 10 -2.50 -4.47 10.00
CA PRO A 10 -3.26 -3.33 10.51
C PRO A 10 -2.35 -2.17 10.90
N ALA A 11 -1.07 -2.41 11.15
CA ALA A 11 -0.16 -1.37 11.58
C ALA A 11 1.28 -1.70 11.20
N MET A 12 2.04 -0.64 10.90
CA MET A 12 3.48 -0.70 10.69
C MET A 12 4.21 -0.04 11.86
N SER A 13 5.36 -0.60 12.23
CA SER A 13 6.25 0.06 13.19
C SER A 13 6.81 1.37 12.63
N LEU A 14 7.36 2.23 13.50
CA LEU A 14 7.99 3.48 13.11
C LEU A 14 9.06 3.27 12.02
N ASN A 15 9.95 2.29 12.19
CA ASN A 15 11.02 2.01 11.23
C ASN A 15 10.48 1.59 9.84
N SER A 16 9.38 0.84 9.82
CA SER A 16 8.72 0.44 8.57
C SER A 16 8.07 1.63 7.89
N LEU A 17 7.53 2.57 8.66
CA LEU A 17 6.94 3.82 8.15
C LEU A 17 7.99 4.78 7.63
N GLU A 18 9.15 4.88 8.29
CA GLU A 18 10.30 5.62 7.77
C GLU A 18 10.72 5.05 6.41
N ALA A 19 10.75 3.72 6.25
CA ALA A 19 11.01 3.09 4.96
C ALA A 19 9.92 3.37 3.90
N VAL A 20 8.67 3.60 4.30
CA VAL A 20 7.59 4.08 3.41
C VAL A 20 7.84 5.55 3.04
N LYS A 21 8.17 6.41 4.01
CA LYS A 21 8.47 7.83 3.78
C LYS A 21 9.67 8.01 2.84
N ASP A 22 10.71 7.21 3.01
CA ASP A 22 11.90 7.22 2.15
C ASP A 22 11.55 6.88 0.71
N ARG A 23 10.72 5.85 0.48
CA ARG A 23 10.19 5.49 -0.85
C ARG A 23 9.33 6.59 -1.48
N LEU A 24 8.65 7.37 -0.65
CA LEU A 24 7.83 8.50 -1.08
C LEU A 24 8.62 9.82 -1.17
N GLU A 25 9.90 9.80 -0.79
CA GLU A 25 10.79 10.95 -0.71
C GLU A 25 10.22 12.07 0.19
N VAL A 26 9.55 11.71 1.29
CA VAL A 26 8.94 12.67 2.23
C VAL A 26 9.82 12.82 3.48
N LYS A 27 10.60 13.90 3.55
CA LYS A 27 11.61 14.12 4.60
C LYS A 27 11.14 14.92 5.82
N GLU A 28 10.01 15.61 5.72
CA GLU A 28 9.64 16.72 6.61
C GLU A 28 8.55 16.39 7.64
N LEU A 29 8.11 15.14 7.73
CA LEU A 29 7.01 14.76 8.62
C LEU A 29 7.51 14.44 10.03
N THR A 30 7.18 15.31 10.98
CA THR A 30 7.38 15.09 12.42
C THR A 30 6.48 13.94 12.88
N CYS A 31 7.09 12.84 13.30
CA CYS A 31 6.38 11.62 13.71
C CYS A 31 5.57 11.83 15.01
N SER A 32 4.34 12.36 14.95
CA SER A 32 3.40 12.41 16.07
C SER A 32 2.31 11.34 15.91
N GLY A 33 2.47 10.18 16.57
CA GLY A 33 1.42 9.22 16.98
C GLY A 33 0.48 8.55 15.95
N ALA A 34 0.05 9.24 14.89
CA ALA A 34 -0.93 8.81 13.89
C ALA A 34 -0.33 8.00 12.73
N GLU A 35 0.99 7.85 12.69
CA GLU A 35 1.66 7.26 11.53
C GLU A 35 1.56 5.74 11.46
N HIS A 36 1.18 5.06 12.55
CA HIS A 36 0.99 3.61 12.61
C HIS A 36 -0.11 3.07 11.71
N LEU A 37 -0.98 3.94 11.19
CA LEU A 37 -2.10 3.56 10.33
C LEU A 37 -1.62 3.06 8.98
N THR A 38 -2.29 2.05 8.44
CA THR A 38 -2.12 1.65 7.04
C THR A 38 -2.78 2.61 6.06
N CYS A 39 -2.44 2.49 4.78
CA CYS A 39 -3.04 3.29 3.72
C CYS A 39 -4.58 3.23 3.73
N LYS A 40 -5.15 2.06 4.01
CA LYS A 40 -6.61 1.86 4.13
C LYS A 40 -7.21 2.65 5.28
N GLU A 41 -6.57 2.62 6.44
CA GLU A 41 -7.04 3.35 7.63
C GLU A 41 -6.89 4.86 7.47
N ARG A 42 -5.81 5.32 6.81
CA ARG A 42 -5.64 6.75 6.48
C ARG A 42 -6.76 7.24 5.58
N VAL A 43 -7.17 6.47 4.57
CA VAL A 43 -8.30 6.86 3.70
C VAL A 43 -9.62 6.84 4.44
N SER A 44 -9.89 5.82 5.25
CA SER A 44 -11.11 5.78 6.07
C SER A 44 -11.18 6.98 7.02
N GLY A 45 -10.10 7.26 7.75
CA GLY A 45 -10.03 8.41 8.65
C GLY A 45 -10.14 9.75 7.92
N LEU A 46 -9.59 9.87 6.71
CA LEU A 46 -9.74 11.08 5.89
C LEU A 46 -11.21 11.26 5.48
N GLY A 47 -11.88 10.19 5.07
CA GLY A 47 -13.32 10.21 4.75
C GLY A 47 -14.19 10.63 5.93
N GLU A 48 -13.88 10.15 7.13
CA GLU A 48 -14.55 10.58 8.38
C GLU A 48 -14.33 12.07 8.63
N SER A 49 -13.09 12.55 8.53
CA SER A 49 -12.73 13.97 8.72
C SER A 49 -13.47 14.89 7.75
N ILE A 50 -13.51 14.50 6.47
CA ILE A 50 -14.24 15.23 5.42
C ILE A 50 -15.73 15.29 5.76
N SER A 51 -16.32 14.17 6.20
CA SER A 51 -17.75 14.07 6.52
C SER A 51 -18.13 14.91 7.74
N GLU A 52 -17.29 14.91 8.78
CA GLU A 52 -17.45 15.76 9.97
C GLU A 52 -17.43 17.25 9.58
N ARG A 53 -16.43 17.65 8.79
CA ARG A 53 -16.29 19.04 8.32
C ARG A 53 -17.41 19.47 7.38
N PHE A 54 -17.83 18.59 6.48
CA PHE A 54 -18.95 18.83 5.58
C PHE A 54 -20.24 19.06 6.36
N THR A 55 -20.49 18.24 7.39
CA THR A 55 -21.66 18.39 8.26
C THR A 55 -21.60 19.71 9.04
N ALA A 56 -20.44 20.04 9.60
CA ALA A 56 -20.23 21.29 10.35
C ALA A 56 -20.45 22.54 9.47
N LEU A 57 -19.91 22.55 8.25
CA LEU A 57 -20.08 23.65 7.30
C LEU A 57 -21.53 23.78 6.83
N ASN A 58 -22.20 22.66 6.49
CA ASN A 58 -23.62 22.66 6.11
C ASN A 58 -24.56 23.15 7.20
N GLY A 59 -24.21 22.95 8.47
CA GLY A 59 -24.94 23.51 9.60
C GLY A 59 -24.71 25.00 9.84
N SER A 60 -23.71 25.61 9.20
CA SER A 60 -23.26 26.97 9.50
C SER A 60 -24.20 28.05 8.97
N GLU A 61 -24.20 29.21 9.64
CA GLU A 61 -24.98 30.38 9.25
C GLU A 61 -24.55 30.93 7.88
N ALA A 62 -23.26 30.84 7.54
CA ALA A 62 -22.71 31.24 6.25
C ALA A 62 -23.37 30.51 5.06
N ILE A 63 -23.72 29.23 5.22
CA ILE A 63 -24.41 28.46 4.18
C ILE A 63 -25.89 28.84 4.10
N LYS A 64 -26.53 29.14 5.23
CA LYS A 64 -27.90 29.64 5.24
C LYS A 64 -28.02 30.98 4.49
N MET A 65 -27.01 31.85 4.62
CA MET A 65 -26.93 33.13 3.89
C MET A 65 -26.80 32.94 2.37
N CYS A 66 -26.27 31.80 1.91
CA CYS A 66 -26.13 31.44 0.50
C CYS A 66 -27.22 30.45 0.02
N SER A 67 -28.33 30.34 0.75
CA SER A 67 -29.40 29.39 0.41
C SER A 67 -29.94 29.61 -1.00
N GLY A 68 -30.05 28.52 -1.78
CA GLY A 68 -30.52 28.56 -3.17
C GLY A 68 -29.41 28.62 -4.24
N PHE A 69 -28.13 28.63 -3.85
CA PHE A 69 -27.02 28.54 -4.79
C PHE A 69 -26.66 27.08 -5.14
N ASP A 70 -26.72 26.73 -6.43
CA ASP A 70 -26.55 25.36 -6.95
C ASP A 70 -25.11 24.81 -6.79
N GLY A 71 -24.11 25.69 -6.62
CA GLY A 71 -22.70 25.32 -6.47
C GLY A 71 -22.24 25.06 -5.02
N MET A 72 -23.14 25.19 -4.04
CA MET A 72 -22.77 25.13 -2.62
C MET A 72 -22.10 23.83 -2.21
N GLU A 73 -22.61 22.70 -2.69
CA GLU A 73 -22.08 21.39 -2.32
C GLU A 73 -20.60 21.22 -2.70
N THR A 74 -20.23 21.68 -3.89
CA THR A 74 -18.85 21.61 -4.39
C THR A 74 -17.90 22.48 -3.55
N ILE A 75 -18.32 23.70 -3.21
CA ILE A 75 -17.53 24.60 -2.36
C ILE A 75 -17.27 23.94 -1.01
N VAL A 76 -18.33 23.42 -0.38
CA VAL A 76 -18.23 22.79 0.94
C VAL A 76 -17.33 21.56 0.87
N LYS A 77 -17.48 20.71 -0.15
CA LYS A 77 -16.60 19.55 -0.34
C LYS A 77 -15.14 19.94 -0.50
N ALA A 78 -14.85 20.98 -1.31
CA ALA A 78 -13.49 21.45 -1.53
C ALA A 78 -12.85 22.01 -0.26
N LEU A 79 -13.59 22.82 0.50
CA LEU A 79 -13.14 23.37 1.78
C LEU A 79 -12.95 22.28 2.85
N SER A 80 -13.92 21.38 2.99
CA SER A 80 -13.81 20.25 3.92
C SER A 80 -12.62 19.35 3.61
N LEU A 81 -12.35 19.09 2.32
CA LEU A 81 -11.21 18.30 1.90
C LEU A 81 -9.88 19.00 2.21
N LYS A 82 -9.76 20.29 1.87
CA LYS A 82 -8.58 21.09 2.19
C LYS A 82 -8.31 21.07 3.70
N ASP A 83 -9.32 21.40 4.49
CA ASP A 83 -9.18 21.50 5.94
C ASP A 83 -8.87 20.14 6.60
N ALA A 84 -9.42 19.03 6.06
CA ALA A 84 -9.09 17.69 6.53
C ALA A 84 -7.63 17.31 6.25
N LEU A 85 -7.06 17.71 5.11
CA LEU A 85 -5.67 17.42 4.76
C LEU A 85 -4.64 18.12 5.66
N LEU A 86 -5.05 19.18 6.36
CA LEU A 86 -4.21 19.91 7.32
C LEU A 86 -4.14 19.24 8.70
N GLU A 87 -4.97 18.23 8.97
CA GLU A 87 -4.95 17.52 10.25
C GLU A 87 -3.67 16.68 10.41
N GLU A 88 -3.11 16.65 11.62
CA GLU A 88 -1.87 15.92 11.90
C GLU A 88 -1.93 14.44 11.47
N ARG A 89 -3.09 13.80 11.67
CA ARG A 89 -3.31 12.40 11.29
C ARG A 89 -3.25 12.13 9.78
N HIS A 90 -3.38 13.17 8.95
CA HIS A 90 -3.40 13.08 7.48
C HIS A 90 -2.15 13.67 6.82
N GLN A 91 -1.15 14.08 7.60
CA GLN A 91 0.04 14.79 7.08
C GLN A 91 0.75 14.07 5.94
N LEU A 92 0.81 12.73 5.93
CA LEU A 92 1.43 12.01 4.81
C LEU A 92 0.65 12.18 3.50
N ILE A 93 -0.68 12.13 3.55
CA ILE A 93 -1.52 12.40 2.38
C ILE A 93 -1.41 13.89 2.03
N GLY A 94 -1.51 14.78 3.02
CA GLY A 94 -1.35 16.23 2.87
C GLY A 94 -0.06 16.60 2.15
N ALA A 95 1.09 16.13 2.62
CA ALA A 95 2.41 16.42 2.03
C ALA A 95 2.54 15.93 0.58
N LEU A 96 1.91 14.79 0.23
CA LEU A 96 1.90 14.32 -1.16
C LEU A 96 0.98 15.14 -2.06
N VAL A 97 -0.14 15.62 -1.51
CA VAL A 97 -1.12 16.46 -2.20
C VAL A 97 -0.58 17.89 -2.38
N GLU A 98 0.14 18.44 -1.41
CA GLU A 98 0.78 19.76 -1.51
C GLU A 98 1.78 19.85 -2.67
N ARG A 99 2.41 18.73 -3.06
CA ARG A 99 3.32 18.68 -4.21
C ARG A 99 2.60 18.83 -5.56
N THR A 100 1.28 18.64 -5.60
CA THR A 100 0.49 18.66 -6.84
C THR A 100 -0.47 19.82 -6.93
N ILE A 101 -0.76 20.49 -5.81
CA ILE A 101 -1.62 21.67 -5.75
C ILE A 101 -0.81 22.94 -6.03
N LEU A 102 -1.36 23.85 -6.82
CA LEU A 102 -0.74 25.13 -7.11
C LEU A 102 -1.06 26.17 -6.03
N HIS A 103 -0.18 27.15 -5.82
CA HIS A 103 -0.46 28.26 -4.91
C HIS A 103 -1.80 28.97 -5.25
N ALA A 104 -2.07 29.17 -6.54
CA ALA A 104 -3.32 29.73 -7.03
C ALA A 104 -4.57 28.90 -6.62
N ASP A 105 -4.45 27.57 -6.50
CA ASP A 105 -5.56 26.72 -6.06
C ASP A 105 -5.91 27.02 -4.58
N ILE A 106 -4.89 27.27 -3.76
CA ILE A 106 -5.06 27.63 -2.34
C ILE A 106 -5.74 29.00 -2.22
N GLU A 107 -5.31 29.97 -3.04
CA GLU A 107 -5.90 31.31 -3.09
C GLU A 107 -7.38 31.26 -3.49
N VAL A 108 -7.75 30.45 -4.49
CA VAL A 108 -9.16 30.26 -4.90
C VAL A 108 -10.01 29.73 -3.74
N LEU A 109 -9.49 28.76 -2.97
CA LEU A 109 -10.23 28.22 -1.81
C LEU A 109 -10.35 29.22 -0.67
N GLU A 110 -9.31 29.99 -0.38
CA GLU A 110 -9.37 31.06 0.63
C GLU A 110 -10.33 32.18 0.23
N ALA A 111 -10.30 32.59 -1.04
CA ALA A 111 -11.25 33.55 -1.59
C ALA A 111 -12.70 33.03 -1.47
N SER A 112 -12.92 31.76 -1.83
CA SER A 112 -14.23 31.10 -1.73
C SER A 112 -14.74 31.03 -0.29
N LYS A 113 -13.86 30.68 0.66
CA LYS A 113 -14.17 30.68 2.10
C LYS A 113 -14.58 32.06 2.59
N LYS A 114 -13.87 33.10 2.16
CA LYS A 114 -14.19 34.50 2.47
C LYS A 114 -15.54 34.91 1.87
N MET A 115 -15.77 34.64 0.58
CA MET A 115 -17.05 34.95 -0.09
C MET A 115 -18.22 34.24 0.59
N LEU A 116 -18.04 32.99 0.99
CA LEU A 116 -19.04 32.23 1.73
C LEU A 116 -19.36 32.89 3.08
N SER A 117 -18.34 33.31 3.83
CA SER A 117 -18.53 33.99 5.13
C SER A 117 -19.26 35.34 5.01
N LEU A 118 -19.17 35.99 3.85
CA LEU A 118 -19.81 37.27 3.56
C LEU A 118 -21.18 37.13 2.89
N GLY A 119 -21.59 35.92 2.51
CA GLY A 119 -22.81 35.70 1.73
C GLY A 119 -22.73 36.21 0.28
N ASP A 120 -21.53 36.33 -0.29
CA ASP A 120 -21.34 36.86 -1.66
C ASP A 120 -21.63 35.79 -2.73
N VAL A 121 -22.92 35.53 -2.97
CA VAL A 121 -23.38 34.55 -3.96
C VAL A 121 -22.93 34.92 -5.38
N LYS A 122 -22.82 36.21 -5.71
CA LYS A 122 -22.38 36.64 -7.04
C LYS A 122 -20.91 36.35 -7.27
N GLY A 123 -20.06 36.64 -6.28
CA GLY A 123 -18.65 36.27 -6.30
C GLY A 123 -18.46 34.76 -6.41
N LEU A 124 -19.17 33.99 -5.56
CA LEU A 124 -19.13 32.53 -5.62
C LEU A 124 -19.53 31.99 -7.00
N SER A 125 -20.63 32.50 -7.56
CA SER A 125 -21.09 32.08 -8.90
C SER A 125 -20.08 32.38 -10.00
N ALA A 126 -19.37 33.51 -9.93
CA ALA A 126 -18.35 33.86 -10.92
C ALA A 126 -17.11 32.94 -10.84
N HIS A 127 -16.75 32.50 -9.64
CA HIS A 127 -15.58 31.64 -9.41
C HIS A 127 -15.88 30.14 -9.47
N MET A 128 -17.14 29.71 -9.66
CA MET A 128 -17.49 28.28 -9.66
C MET A 128 -16.65 27.38 -10.58
N PRO A 129 -16.38 27.76 -11.84
CA PRO A 129 -15.57 26.91 -12.72
C PRO A 129 -14.15 26.69 -12.18
N GLU A 130 -13.59 27.71 -11.52
CA GLU A 130 -12.27 27.62 -10.88
C GLU A 130 -12.34 26.70 -9.65
N ILE A 131 -13.37 26.86 -8.81
CA ILE A 131 -13.60 26.05 -7.61
C ILE A 131 -13.80 24.57 -7.97
N GLU A 132 -14.61 24.28 -8.99
CA GLU A 132 -14.80 22.93 -9.51
C GLU A 132 -13.48 22.34 -10.03
N GLY A 133 -12.71 23.12 -10.78
CA GLY A 133 -11.39 22.71 -11.26
C GLY A 133 -10.43 22.38 -10.10
N VAL A 134 -10.41 23.21 -9.06
CA VAL A 134 -9.61 22.98 -7.85
C VAL A 134 -10.07 21.72 -7.11
N PHE A 135 -11.38 21.54 -6.94
CA PHE A 135 -11.94 20.35 -6.28
C PHE A 135 -11.58 19.05 -7.03
N GLN A 136 -11.65 19.05 -8.36
CA GLN A 136 -11.26 17.92 -9.18
C GLN A 136 -9.76 17.62 -9.06
N ARG A 137 -8.90 18.64 -9.08
CA ARG A 137 -7.45 18.49 -8.87
C ARG A 137 -7.13 17.95 -7.49
N LEU A 138 -7.78 18.47 -6.44
CA LEU A 138 -7.65 17.98 -5.07
C LEU A 138 -8.04 16.51 -4.96
N SER A 139 -9.21 16.15 -5.45
CA SER A 139 -9.72 14.77 -5.40
C SER A 139 -8.82 13.79 -6.15
N ALA A 140 -8.33 14.19 -7.33
CA ALA A 140 -7.37 13.40 -8.11
C ALA A 140 -6.02 13.27 -7.39
N SER A 141 -5.55 14.36 -6.77
CA SER A 141 -4.29 14.38 -6.01
C SER A 141 -4.36 13.45 -4.80
N VAL A 142 -5.47 13.47 -4.05
CA VAL A 142 -5.69 12.57 -2.91
C VAL A 142 -5.71 11.11 -3.35
N LYS A 143 -6.42 10.81 -4.46
CA LYS A 143 -6.43 9.46 -5.03
C LYS A 143 -5.02 9.01 -5.44
N ASN A 144 -4.24 9.88 -6.07
CA ASN A 144 -2.86 9.58 -6.46
C ASN A 144 -1.94 9.40 -5.25
N ALA A 145 -2.07 10.25 -4.23
CA ALA A 145 -1.34 10.10 -2.96
C ALA A 145 -1.64 8.75 -2.31
N HIS A 146 -2.91 8.36 -2.26
CA HIS A 146 -3.32 7.05 -1.75
C HIS A 146 -2.66 5.89 -2.52
N LEU A 147 -2.70 5.91 -3.86
CA LEU A 147 -2.07 4.88 -4.68
C LEU A 147 -0.55 4.78 -4.46
N ARG A 148 0.12 5.92 -4.30
CA ARG A 148 1.56 5.97 -4.03
C ARG A 148 1.89 5.40 -2.66
N ILE A 149 1.12 5.76 -1.62
CA ILE A 149 1.31 5.21 -0.27
C ILE A 149 1.07 3.71 -0.26
N ALA A 150 0.00 3.23 -0.90
CA ALA A 150 -0.31 1.79 -0.97
C ALA A 150 0.81 1.00 -1.68
N ALA A 151 1.35 1.54 -2.78
CA ALA A 151 2.48 0.94 -3.48
C ALA A 151 3.74 0.89 -2.60
N ALA A 152 4.07 1.98 -1.92
CA ALA A 152 5.22 2.04 -1.03
C ALA A 152 5.09 1.10 0.18
N GLU A 153 3.89 1.00 0.77
CA GLU A 153 3.58 0.04 1.83
C GLU A 153 3.73 -1.40 1.36
N LYS A 154 3.20 -1.74 0.17
CA LYS A 154 3.37 -3.07 -0.43
C LYS A 154 4.86 -3.40 -0.59
N ASP A 155 5.66 -2.47 -1.11
CA ASP A 155 7.08 -2.69 -1.32
C ASP A 155 7.83 -2.90 0.00
N VAL A 156 7.46 -2.20 1.07
CA VAL A 156 7.99 -2.43 2.42
C VAL A 156 7.59 -3.80 2.94
N ILE A 157 6.32 -4.20 2.80
CA ILE A 157 5.84 -5.50 3.26
C ILE A 157 6.58 -6.62 2.54
N VAL A 158 6.73 -6.51 1.21
CA VAL A 158 7.47 -7.48 0.39
C VAL A 158 8.93 -7.59 0.84
N GLU A 159 9.62 -6.46 1.00
CA GLU A 159 11.01 -6.43 1.45
C GLU A 159 11.14 -7.11 2.81
N LYS A 160 10.37 -6.67 3.80
CA LYS A 160 10.47 -7.19 5.16
C LYS A 160 10.03 -8.65 5.27
N ALA A 161 9.06 -9.09 4.49
CA ALA A 161 8.69 -10.50 4.42
C ALA A 161 9.83 -11.35 3.83
N ALA A 162 10.43 -10.93 2.72
CA ALA A 162 11.57 -11.62 2.13
C ALA A 162 12.78 -11.66 3.08
N GLU A 163 13.10 -10.56 3.74
CA GLU A 163 14.16 -10.50 4.75
C GLU A 163 13.88 -11.40 5.97
N SER A 164 12.62 -11.52 6.40
CA SER A 164 12.22 -12.44 7.48
C SER A 164 12.40 -13.89 7.07
N PHE A 165 12.03 -14.26 5.85
CA PHE A 165 12.19 -15.63 5.34
C PHE A 165 13.68 -15.99 5.25
N ALA A 166 14.51 -15.06 4.76
CA ALA A 166 15.95 -15.24 4.71
C ALA A 166 16.57 -15.37 6.12
N ALA A 167 16.11 -14.57 7.09
CA ALA A 167 16.63 -14.59 8.46
C ALA A 167 16.36 -15.91 9.21
N ILE A 168 15.27 -16.61 8.89
CA ILE A 168 14.98 -17.95 9.45
C ILE A 168 15.61 -19.10 8.63
N GLY A 169 16.32 -18.76 7.55
CA GLY A 169 17.20 -19.66 6.81
C GLY A 169 16.63 -20.22 5.50
N TYR A 170 15.63 -19.58 4.89
CA TYR A 170 15.15 -19.95 3.56
C TYR A 170 15.94 -19.26 2.46
N ASP A 171 16.11 -19.94 1.33
CA ASP A 171 16.49 -19.32 0.06
C ASP A 171 15.26 -18.65 -0.55
N VAL A 172 15.33 -17.32 -0.73
CA VAL A 172 14.16 -16.49 -1.03
C VAL A 172 14.17 -16.00 -2.46
N ARG A 173 13.06 -16.19 -3.16
CA ARG A 173 12.80 -15.66 -4.49
C ARG A 173 11.52 -14.84 -4.49
N THR A 174 11.53 -13.72 -5.20
CA THR A 174 10.36 -12.83 -5.34
C THR A 174 9.99 -12.69 -6.81
N LYS A 175 8.68 -12.55 -7.08
CA LYS A 175 8.15 -12.37 -8.44
C LYS A 175 6.95 -11.45 -8.42
N ASN A 176 6.97 -10.42 -9.25
CA ASN A 176 5.85 -9.51 -9.42
C ASN A 176 4.83 -10.09 -10.43
N ARG A 177 3.54 -10.08 -10.07
CA ARG A 177 2.42 -10.53 -10.91
C ARG A 177 1.32 -9.47 -10.94
N GLY A 178 1.63 -8.32 -11.52
CA GLY A 178 0.66 -7.24 -11.71
C GLY A 178 0.28 -6.60 -10.36
N LYS A 179 -0.85 -7.03 -9.80
CA LYS A 179 -1.43 -6.49 -8.55
C LYS A 179 -0.98 -7.21 -7.27
N GLU A 180 -0.09 -8.19 -7.42
CA GLU A 180 0.40 -8.99 -6.32
C GLU A 180 1.88 -9.30 -6.49
N VAL A 181 2.55 -9.53 -5.37
CA VAL A 181 3.94 -10.00 -5.34
C VAL A 181 3.97 -11.34 -4.65
N LEU A 182 4.53 -12.33 -5.32
CA LEU A 182 4.75 -13.67 -4.81
C LEU A 182 6.15 -13.77 -4.22
N ILE A 183 6.24 -14.37 -3.05
CA ILE A 183 7.49 -14.64 -2.33
C ILE A 183 7.55 -16.14 -2.08
N SER A 184 8.65 -16.77 -2.47
CA SER A 184 8.92 -18.18 -2.22
C SER A 184 10.18 -18.31 -1.39
N GLY A 185 10.08 -18.95 -0.23
CA GLY A 185 11.22 -19.43 0.55
C GLY A 185 11.33 -20.94 0.42
N ALA A 186 12.53 -21.46 0.15
CA ALA A 186 12.81 -22.90 0.17
C ALA A 186 13.96 -23.23 1.14
N LYS A 187 13.83 -24.31 1.91
CA LYS A 187 14.83 -24.78 2.87
C LYS A 187 14.71 -26.30 2.99
N ASP A 188 15.68 -27.02 2.44
CA ASP A 188 15.65 -28.48 2.37
C ASP A 188 14.33 -28.98 1.77
N ASP A 189 13.57 -29.81 2.49
CA ASP A 189 12.26 -30.33 2.09
C ASP A 189 11.08 -29.40 2.48
N PHE A 190 11.36 -28.22 3.03
CA PHE A 190 10.38 -27.25 3.50
C PHE A 190 10.27 -26.05 2.55
N SER A 191 9.06 -25.51 2.43
CA SER A 191 8.87 -24.25 1.71
C SER A 191 7.79 -23.38 2.35
N ILE A 192 7.97 -22.08 2.16
CA ILE A 192 7.03 -21.04 2.55
C ILE A 192 6.68 -20.24 1.29
N ALA A 193 5.40 -20.15 1.01
CA ALA A 193 4.86 -19.30 -0.03
C ALA A 193 4.16 -18.13 0.64
N ALA A 194 4.42 -16.93 0.14
CA ALA A 194 3.66 -15.75 0.51
C ALA A 194 3.20 -14.97 -0.70
N LYS A 195 2.09 -14.27 -0.51
CA LYS A 195 1.52 -13.35 -1.49
C LYS A 195 1.18 -12.05 -0.79
N VAL A 196 1.68 -10.95 -1.33
CA VAL A 196 1.36 -9.59 -0.90
C VAL A 196 0.46 -8.94 -1.94
N THR A 197 -0.72 -8.50 -1.54
CA THR A 197 -1.72 -7.85 -2.41
C THR A 197 -1.60 -6.32 -2.38
N ASP A 198 -2.15 -5.65 -3.39
CA ASP A 198 -2.14 -4.18 -3.48
C ASP A 198 -2.84 -3.45 -2.32
N ASP A 199 -3.72 -4.12 -1.59
CA ASP A 199 -4.39 -3.58 -0.41
C ASP A 199 -3.62 -3.83 0.91
N GLY A 200 -2.38 -4.35 0.82
CA GLY A 200 -1.54 -4.63 1.98
C GLY A 200 -1.87 -5.95 2.69
N GLY A 201 -2.68 -6.81 2.08
CA GLY A 201 -2.92 -8.17 2.55
C GLY A 201 -1.67 -9.03 2.40
N LEU A 202 -1.39 -9.87 3.40
CA LEU A 202 -0.30 -10.85 3.39
C LEU A 202 -0.90 -12.24 3.57
N HIS A 203 -0.77 -13.09 2.57
CA HIS A 203 -1.17 -14.50 2.63
C HIS A 203 0.06 -15.36 2.73
N ILE A 204 0.06 -16.35 3.62
CA ILE A 204 1.17 -17.27 3.83
C ILE A 204 0.64 -18.70 3.79
N ASP A 205 1.39 -19.58 3.13
CA ASP A 205 1.12 -21.01 3.01
C ASP A 205 2.44 -21.77 3.13
N MET A 206 2.42 -22.89 3.84
CA MET A 206 3.63 -23.64 4.20
C MET A 206 3.51 -25.09 3.73
N ALA A 207 4.58 -25.64 3.17
CA ALA A 207 4.64 -27.01 2.69
C ALA A 207 5.86 -27.76 3.24
N GLY A 208 5.75 -29.08 3.35
CA GLY A 208 6.79 -29.97 3.89
C GLY A 208 6.67 -30.25 5.39
N PHE A 209 5.76 -29.59 6.12
CA PHE A 209 5.68 -29.68 7.58
C PHE A 209 4.73 -30.77 8.10
N GLU A 210 5.23 -31.60 9.01
CA GLU A 210 4.47 -32.68 9.66
C GLU A 210 4.20 -32.38 11.15
N GLY A 211 3.05 -32.83 11.68
CA GLY A 211 2.69 -32.60 13.09
C GLY A 211 2.67 -31.12 13.51
N GLY A 212 3.19 -30.82 14.70
CA GLY A 212 3.25 -29.46 15.27
C GLY A 212 4.37 -28.57 14.71
N THR A 213 5.24 -29.08 13.84
CA THR A 213 6.40 -28.32 13.31
C THR A 213 5.97 -27.10 12.48
N CYS A 214 4.84 -27.20 11.76
CA CYS A 214 4.28 -26.08 11.00
C CYS A 214 3.96 -24.89 11.91
N LYS A 215 3.44 -25.15 13.12
CA LYS A 215 3.07 -24.13 14.08
C LYS A 215 4.31 -23.45 14.68
N VAL A 216 5.33 -24.24 15.02
CA VAL A 216 6.60 -23.70 15.54
C VAL A 216 7.25 -22.79 14.49
N GLU A 217 7.26 -23.21 13.23
CA GLU A 217 7.87 -22.42 12.16
C GLU A 217 7.03 -21.18 11.83
N SER A 218 5.69 -21.25 11.87
CA SER A 218 4.84 -20.07 11.68
C SER A 218 5.00 -19.06 12.82
N GLU A 219 5.07 -19.50 14.08
CA GLU A 219 5.37 -18.65 15.23
C GLU A 219 6.74 -17.95 15.11
N ARG A 220 7.75 -18.68 14.63
CA ARG A 220 9.08 -18.13 14.36
C ARG A 220 9.02 -17.07 13.27
N LEU A 221 8.29 -17.34 12.18
CA LEU A 221 8.10 -16.39 11.09
C LEU A 221 7.38 -15.12 11.57
N PHE A 222 6.30 -15.25 12.33
CA PHE A 222 5.55 -14.09 12.85
C PHE A 222 6.37 -13.26 13.82
N SER A 223 7.20 -13.92 14.63
CA SER A 223 8.15 -13.24 15.52
C SER A 223 9.16 -12.42 14.72
N GLU A 224 9.70 -12.96 13.62
CA GLU A 224 10.62 -12.21 12.75
C GLU A 224 9.94 -11.07 11.99
N LEU A 225 8.73 -11.28 11.45
CA LEU A 225 7.93 -10.22 10.82
C LEU A 225 7.65 -9.08 11.80
N SER A 226 7.25 -9.41 13.03
CA SER A 226 7.01 -8.44 14.11
C SER A 226 8.30 -7.69 14.48
N ARG A 227 9.44 -8.40 14.62
CA ARG A 227 10.75 -7.80 14.88
C ARG A 227 11.18 -6.83 13.78
N ARG A 228 10.79 -7.09 12.54
CA ARG A 228 11.01 -6.21 11.38
C ARG A 228 9.93 -5.14 11.20
N GLY A 229 8.99 -5.05 12.13
CA GLY A 229 8.02 -3.97 12.18
C GLY A 229 6.76 -4.19 11.35
N ILE A 230 6.47 -5.43 10.94
CA ILE A 230 5.18 -5.82 10.38
C ILE A 230 4.31 -6.39 11.49
N GLY A 231 3.33 -5.62 11.94
CA GLY A 231 2.25 -6.15 12.78
C GLY A 231 1.28 -6.96 11.94
N LEU A 232 0.92 -8.17 12.39
CA LEU A 232 -0.03 -9.04 11.70
C LEU A 232 -1.31 -9.17 12.52
N SER A 233 -2.46 -9.10 11.86
CA SER A 233 -3.75 -9.49 12.40
C SER A 233 -4.30 -10.64 11.56
N VAL A 234 -4.55 -11.78 12.20
CA VAL A 234 -5.09 -12.96 11.53
C VAL A 234 -6.53 -12.67 11.08
N LEU A 235 -6.77 -12.72 9.77
CA LEU A 235 -8.13 -12.63 9.22
C LEU A 235 -8.75 -14.03 9.11
N LYS A 236 -7.95 -15.00 8.65
CA LYS A 236 -8.40 -16.37 8.43
C LYS A 236 -7.23 -17.33 8.57
N SER A 237 -7.45 -18.46 9.23
CA SER A 237 -6.51 -19.59 9.26
C SER A 237 -7.27 -20.85 8.85
N GLN A 238 -6.65 -21.66 7.99
CA GLN A 238 -7.17 -22.94 7.55
C GLN A 238 -6.05 -23.98 7.50
N HIS A 239 -6.19 -25.03 8.30
CA HIS A 239 -5.38 -26.24 8.15
C HIS A 239 -5.90 -27.03 6.96
N HIS A 240 -5.03 -27.36 6.02
CA HIS A 240 -5.40 -28.18 4.85
C HIS A 240 -4.85 -29.62 4.96
N GLY A 241 -3.97 -29.90 5.93
CA GLY A 241 -3.51 -31.27 6.24
C GLY A 241 -2.66 -31.92 5.15
N LYS A 242 -2.30 -31.20 4.08
CA LYS A 242 -1.52 -31.71 2.95
C LYS A 242 -0.04 -31.38 3.09
N LYS A 243 0.83 -32.38 2.95
CA LYS A 243 2.29 -32.21 2.97
C LYS A 243 2.80 -31.32 1.84
N GLU A 244 2.16 -31.40 0.68
CA GLU A 244 2.48 -30.62 -0.53
C GLU A 244 2.19 -29.12 -0.39
N GLY A 245 1.54 -28.68 0.69
CA GLY A 245 1.07 -27.30 0.86
C GLY A 245 -0.37 -27.09 0.41
N GLY A 246 -0.87 -25.88 0.62
CA GLY A 246 -2.20 -25.46 0.21
C GLY A 246 -2.24 -24.95 -1.24
N VAL A 247 -3.29 -24.20 -1.57
CA VAL A 247 -3.48 -23.65 -2.92
C VAL A 247 -2.38 -22.65 -3.28
N LEU A 248 -1.94 -21.85 -2.30
CA LEU A 248 -0.95 -20.79 -2.53
C LEU A 248 0.45 -21.39 -2.72
N ALA A 249 0.83 -22.41 -1.94
CA ALA A 249 2.10 -23.12 -2.12
C ALA A 249 2.21 -23.72 -3.55
N ASN A 250 1.12 -24.32 -4.04
CA ASN A 250 1.06 -24.85 -5.40
C ASN A 250 1.12 -23.76 -6.48
N GLU A 251 0.39 -22.67 -6.31
CA GLU A 251 0.39 -21.52 -7.23
C GLU A 251 1.80 -20.91 -7.35
N VAL A 252 2.44 -20.65 -6.21
CA VAL A 252 3.79 -20.11 -6.14
C VAL A 252 4.80 -21.09 -6.76
N ALA A 253 4.72 -22.39 -6.43
CA ALA A 253 5.60 -23.39 -7.04
C ALA A 253 5.51 -23.43 -8.57
N VAL A 254 4.31 -23.27 -9.13
CA VAL A 254 4.08 -23.21 -10.59
C VAL A 254 4.69 -21.95 -11.22
N GLU A 255 4.74 -20.84 -10.50
CA GLU A 255 5.30 -19.56 -10.96
C GLU A 255 6.83 -19.50 -10.88
N PHE A 256 7.42 -20.22 -9.92
CA PHE A 256 8.87 -20.33 -9.72
C PHE A 256 9.47 -21.61 -10.35
N ASN A 257 8.71 -22.33 -11.17
CA ASN A 257 9.19 -23.52 -11.87
C ASN A 257 10.23 -23.14 -12.97
N PRO A 258 11.49 -23.60 -12.85
CA PRO A 258 12.56 -23.25 -13.78
C PRO A 258 12.28 -23.64 -15.25
N LEU A 259 11.38 -24.61 -15.49
CA LEU A 259 11.02 -25.02 -16.86
C LEU A 259 10.18 -23.97 -17.61
N LYS A 260 9.55 -23.00 -16.92
CA LYS A 260 8.87 -21.87 -17.57
C LYS A 260 9.84 -20.75 -17.96
N GLU A 261 10.91 -20.51 -17.19
CA GLU A 261 11.90 -19.46 -17.49
C GLU A 261 12.70 -19.75 -18.78
N VAL A 262 12.86 -21.02 -19.14
CA VAL A 262 13.56 -21.44 -20.38
C VAL A 262 12.73 -21.17 -21.65
N LYS A 263 11.44 -20.81 -21.55
CA LYS A 263 10.63 -20.48 -22.74
C LYS A 263 10.88 -19.06 -23.29
N GLY A 264 11.61 -18.20 -22.57
CA GLY A 264 11.87 -16.81 -22.97
C GLY A 264 13.23 -16.54 -23.65
N LYS A 265 14.18 -17.48 -23.58
CA LYS A 265 15.47 -17.37 -24.30
C LYS A 265 15.70 -18.63 -25.09
N SER A 266 15.85 -18.45 -26.40
CA SER A 266 15.81 -19.50 -27.41
C SER A 266 16.57 -20.78 -26.98
N ARG A 267 15.85 -21.90 -27.03
CA ARG A 267 16.36 -23.27 -26.81
C ARG A 267 17.56 -23.62 -27.72
N GLY A 268 17.87 -22.79 -28.71
CA GLY A 268 18.99 -22.91 -29.64
C GLY A 268 20.34 -22.42 -29.10
N GLU A 269 20.40 -21.52 -28.11
CA GLU A 269 21.69 -21.02 -27.59
C GLU A 269 22.33 -21.94 -26.55
N PHE A 270 21.51 -22.57 -25.70
CA PHE A 270 22.03 -23.44 -24.63
C PHE A 270 22.71 -24.70 -25.19
N LEU A 271 22.16 -25.29 -26.26
CA LEU A 271 22.73 -26.49 -26.90
C LEU A 271 24.00 -26.21 -27.71
N ARG A 272 24.27 -24.95 -28.08
CA ARG A 272 25.54 -24.56 -28.76
C ARG A 272 26.71 -24.39 -27.79
N ARG A 273 26.46 -24.13 -26.51
CA ARG A 273 27.52 -24.02 -25.48
C ARG A 273 28.07 -25.38 -25.03
N ILE A 274 27.30 -26.46 -25.15
CA ILE A 274 27.70 -27.79 -24.65
C ILE A 274 28.57 -28.56 -25.67
N LYS A 275 28.64 -28.13 -26.94
CA LYS A 275 29.35 -28.86 -28.02
C LYS A 275 30.62 -28.18 -28.57
N ARG A 276 31.35 -27.39 -27.77
CA ARG A 276 32.71 -26.98 -28.15
C ARG A 276 33.74 -27.78 -27.38
N PRO A 277 34.40 -28.79 -28.00
CA PRO A 277 35.54 -29.43 -27.37
C PRO A 277 36.67 -28.41 -27.24
N VAL A 278 37.15 -28.24 -26.01
CA VAL A 278 38.33 -27.45 -25.69
C VAL A 278 39.53 -28.09 -26.39
N ARG A 279 40.04 -27.48 -27.46
CA ARG A 279 41.35 -27.84 -28.00
C ARG A 279 42.40 -27.49 -26.94
N GLN A 280 42.97 -28.51 -26.32
CA GLN A 280 44.20 -28.39 -25.55
C GLN A 280 45.30 -27.91 -26.49
N ARG A 281 45.89 -26.74 -26.21
CA ARG A 281 47.21 -26.38 -26.72
C ARG A 281 48.24 -26.90 -25.73
N THR A 282 48.95 -27.95 -26.13
CA THR A 282 50.25 -28.29 -25.59
C THR A 282 51.28 -27.23 -26.00
N ARG A 283 52.29 -27.10 -25.14
CA ARG A 283 53.32 -26.05 -25.06
C ARG A 283 54.02 -25.72 -26.36
#